data_AF-A0A970YGJ6-F1
#
_entry.id   AF-A0A970YGJ6-F1
#
_cell.length_a   1.000
_cell.length_b   1.000
_cell.length_c   1.000
_cell.angle_alpha   90.00
_cell.angle_beta   90.00
_cell.angle_gamma   90.00
#
_symmetry.space_group_name_H-M   'P 1'
#
loop_
_entity.id
_entity.type
_entity.pdbx_description
1 polymer ?
#
loop_
_entity_poly.entity_id
_entity_poly.type
_entity_poly.pdbx_seq_one_letter_code
_entity_poly.pdbx_strand_id
1 'polypeptide(L)'
;MTGMVLVLAVAAVLQGEAASIGPTGMEAVADTMLARLESEQYGETWDEVLEAYYASATPGSDAITIAYAAVMHPWQPDDYVFAYSDADCRNRRWRPGDVTLSGPAGSLHLSKEWPGPS
;
A
#
# COMPACT_ATOMS: atom_id res chain seq x y z
N MET A 1 -18.62 -4.15 -2.66
CA MET A 1 -18.57 -2.72 -2.30
C MET A 1 -19.03 -1.87 -3.50
N THR A 2 -19.69 -0.71 -3.33
CA THR A 2 -19.88 0.20 -4.49
C THR A 2 -18.56 0.91 -4.80
N GLY A 3 -18.37 1.40 -6.05
CA GLY A 3 -17.11 2.03 -6.46
C GLY A 3 -16.67 3.17 -5.55
N MET A 4 -17.59 4.03 -5.09
CA MET A 4 -17.24 5.15 -4.19
C MET A 4 -16.94 4.72 -2.76
N VAL A 5 -17.60 3.68 -2.24
CA VAL A 5 -17.27 3.15 -0.91
C VAL A 5 -15.87 2.52 -0.93
N LEU A 6 -15.52 1.84 -2.02
CA LEU A 6 -14.18 1.29 -2.21
C LEU A 6 -13.11 2.37 -2.32
N VAL A 7 -13.35 3.45 -3.07
CA VAL A 7 -12.43 4.59 -3.14
C VAL A 7 -12.14 5.16 -1.75
N LEU A 8 -13.16 5.35 -0.92
CA LEU A 8 -12.96 5.87 0.43
C LEU A 8 -12.23 4.89 1.36
N ALA A 9 -12.49 3.59 1.23
CA ALA A 9 -11.80 2.56 1.99
C ALA A 9 -10.30 2.51 1.63
N VAL A 10 -9.99 2.49 0.33
CA VAL A 10 -8.61 2.55 -0.18
C VAL A 10 -7.94 3.84 0.29
N ALA A 11 -8.58 5.00 0.12
CA ALA A 11 -8.03 6.28 0.55
C ALA A 11 -7.70 6.31 2.04
N ALA A 12 -8.55 5.73 2.89
CA ALA A 12 -8.31 5.66 4.33
C ALA A 12 -7.07 4.82 4.67
N VAL A 13 -6.88 3.70 3.96
CA VAL A 13 -5.68 2.85 4.12
C VAL A 13 -4.42 3.57 3.62
N LEU A 14 -4.45 4.17 2.42
CA LEU A 14 -3.32 4.95 1.89
C LEU A 14 -2.88 6.05 2.86
N GLN A 15 -3.85 6.76 3.44
CA GLN A 15 -3.60 7.77 4.45
C GLN A 15 -2.97 7.17 5.72
N GLY A 16 -3.49 6.04 6.20
CA GLY A 16 -2.98 5.39 7.42
C GLY A 16 -1.55 4.87 7.27
N GLU A 17 -1.27 4.24 6.13
CA GLU A 17 0.00 3.53 5.88
C GLU A 17 1.13 4.46 5.46
N ALA A 18 0.84 5.50 4.67
CA ALA A 18 1.89 6.23 3.97
C ALA A 18 1.82 7.77 4.06
N ALA A 19 0.89 8.35 4.83
CA ALA A 19 0.81 9.81 4.94
C ALA A 19 2.07 10.47 5.52
N SER A 20 2.81 9.76 6.35
CA SER A 20 4.10 10.20 6.91
C SER A 20 5.20 10.37 5.84
N ILE A 21 5.00 9.76 4.67
CA ILE A 21 5.91 9.83 3.51
C ILE A 21 5.36 10.81 2.46
N GLY A 22 4.03 10.94 2.39
CA GLY A 22 3.34 11.85 1.48
C GLY A 22 2.82 11.13 0.23
N PRO A 23 2.41 11.88 -0.81
CA PRO A 23 1.73 11.32 -1.99
C PRO A 23 2.49 10.19 -2.67
N THR A 24 3.82 10.30 -2.81
CA THR A 24 4.65 9.23 -3.41
C THR A 24 4.61 7.93 -2.61
N GLY A 25 4.52 8.00 -1.27
CA GLY A 25 4.35 6.81 -0.45
C GLY A 25 2.96 6.20 -0.61
N MET A 26 1.92 7.04 -0.70
CA MET A 26 0.55 6.58 -0.94
C MET A 26 0.39 5.93 -2.32
N GLU A 27 1.00 6.51 -3.36
CA GLU A 27 1.06 5.92 -4.69
C GLU A 27 1.75 4.55 -4.65
N ALA A 28 2.89 4.44 -3.96
CA ALA A 28 3.59 3.16 -3.82
C ALA A 28 2.75 2.10 -3.10
N VAL A 29 2.03 2.46 -2.03
CA VAL A 29 1.09 1.51 -1.39
C VAL A 29 -0.03 1.12 -2.34
N ALA A 30 -0.64 2.07 -3.06
CA ALA A 30 -1.66 1.78 -4.05
C ALA A 30 -1.12 0.87 -5.17
N ASP A 31 0.12 1.07 -5.60
CA ASP A 31 0.80 0.23 -6.57
C ASP A 31 0.86 -1.22 -6.10
N THR A 32 1.25 -1.43 -4.83
CA THR A 32 1.27 -2.78 -4.27
C THR A 32 -0.12 -3.42 -4.12
N MET A 33 -1.15 -2.62 -3.89
CA MET A 33 -2.54 -3.11 -3.92
C MET A 33 -2.90 -3.61 -5.33
N LEU A 34 -2.64 -2.82 -6.36
CA LEU A 34 -2.91 -3.20 -7.75
C LEU A 34 -2.11 -4.44 -8.17
N ALA A 35 -0.85 -4.54 -7.77
CA ALA A 35 -0.02 -5.71 -8.06
C ALA A 35 -0.60 -7.00 -7.46
N ARG A 36 -1.21 -6.93 -6.27
CA ARG A 36 -1.85 -8.09 -5.64
C ARG A 36 -3.16 -8.50 -6.32
N LEU A 37 -3.90 -7.54 -6.87
CA LEU A 37 -5.09 -7.82 -7.69
C LEU A 37 -4.71 -8.49 -9.03
N GLU A 38 -3.60 -8.08 -9.64
CA GLU A 38 -3.14 -8.64 -10.92
C GLU A 38 -2.34 -9.95 -10.78
N SER A 39 -1.74 -10.19 -9.62
CA SER A 39 -0.88 -11.35 -9.41
C SER A 39 -1.65 -12.66 -9.57
N GLU A 40 -1.16 -13.58 -10.40
CA GLU A 40 -1.71 -14.95 -10.46
C GLU A 40 -1.48 -15.74 -9.17
N GLN A 41 -0.44 -15.37 -8.40
CA GLN A 41 -0.07 -16.06 -7.16
C GLN A 41 -0.97 -15.67 -5.99
N TYR A 42 -1.34 -14.40 -5.89
CA TYR A 42 -2.19 -13.88 -4.81
C TYR A 42 -3.64 -13.76 -5.26
N GLY A 43 -3.88 -13.25 -6.47
CA GLY A 43 -5.17 -13.26 -7.17
C GLY A 43 -6.30 -12.67 -6.33
N GLU A 44 -6.00 -11.63 -5.57
CA GLU A 44 -6.85 -11.18 -4.48
C GLU A 44 -8.00 -10.29 -4.99
N THR A 45 -9.07 -10.25 -4.22
CA THR A 45 -10.11 -9.25 -4.32
C THR A 45 -9.71 -7.98 -3.56
N TRP A 46 -10.34 -6.85 -3.87
CA TRP A 46 -10.13 -5.61 -3.10
C TRP A 46 -10.36 -5.78 -1.59
N ASP A 47 -11.32 -6.61 -1.19
CA ASP A 47 -11.60 -6.87 0.23
C ASP A 47 -10.40 -7.59 0.90
N GLU A 48 -9.86 -8.63 0.25
CA GLU A 48 -8.67 -9.36 0.73
C GLU A 48 -7.39 -8.50 0.74
N VAL A 49 -7.22 -7.65 -0.28
CA VAL A 49 -6.12 -6.70 -0.34
C VAL A 49 -6.17 -5.74 0.85
N LEU A 50 -7.34 -5.16 1.13
CA LEU A 50 -7.52 -4.20 2.22
C LEU A 50 -7.32 -4.84 3.60
N GLU A 51 -7.72 -6.10 3.78
CA GLU A 51 -7.52 -6.85 5.04
C GLU A 51 -6.04 -7.06 5.40
N ALA A 52 -5.14 -7.01 4.43
CA ALA A 52 -3.71 -7.18 4.66
C ALA A 52 -2.99 -5.94 5.21
N TYR A 53 -3.63 -4.77 5.13
CA TYR A 53 -3.10 -3.52 5.67
C TYR A 53 -3.66 -3.26 7.08
N TYR A 54 -2.84 -2.68 7.94
CA TYR A 54 -3.13 -2.59 9.38
C TYR A 54 -3.55 -1.18 9.82
N ALA A 55 -3.22 -0.16 9.03
CA ALA A 55 -3.48 1.23 9.37
C ALA A 55 -4.59 1.83 8.49
N SER A 56 -5.41 2.68 9.12
CA SER A 56 -6.38 3.52 8.43
C SER A 56 -6.49 4.87 9.13
N ALA A 57 -6.71 5.93 8.37
CA ALA A 57 -6.86 7.29 8.89
C ALA A 57 -7.88 8.08 8.05
N THR A 58 -8.34 9.23 8.57
CA THR A 58 -9.25 10.12 7.81
C THR A 58 -8.53 10.62 6.54
N PRO A 59 -9.02 10.30 5.33
CA PRO A 59 -8.27 10.57 4.11
C PRO A 59 -8.27 12.06 3.75
N GLY A 60 -7.09 12.55 3.35
CA GLY A 60 -6.91 13.87 2.73
C GLY A 60 -7.17 13.85 1.22
N SER A 61 -7.03 15.01 0.58
CA SER A 61 -7.26 15.18 -0.86
C SER A 61 -6.40 14.25 -1.73
N ASP A 62 -5.13 14.10 -1.36
CA ASP A 62 -4.17 13.32 -2.15
C ASP A 62 -4.51 11.83 -2.07
N ALA A 63 -4.79 11.32 -0.87
CA ALA A 63 -5.22 9.94 -0.66
C ALA A 63 -6.51 9.63 -1.45
N ILE A 64 -7.49 10.53 -1.46
CA ILE A 64 -8.74 10.36 -2.24
C ILE A 64 -8.43 10.35 -3.73
N THR A 65 -7.58 11.25 -4.21
CA THR A 65 -7.23 11.35 -5.64
C THR A 65 -6.52 10.09 -6.12
N ILE A 66 -5.54 9.62 -5.37
CA ILE A 66 -4.78 8.41 -5.68
C ILE A 66 -5.69 7.18 -5.63
N ALA A 67 -6.52 7.05 -4.59
CA ALA A 67 -7.47 5.95 -4.48
C ALA A 67 -8.52 5.95 -5.60
N TYR A 68 -9.02 7.13 -5.99
CA TYR A 68 -9.93 7.26 -7.12
C TYR A 68 -9.28 6.75 -8.41
N ALA A 69 -8.04 7.17 -8.67
CA ALA A 69 -7.29 6.70 -9.83
C ALA A 69 -7.10 5.17 -9.76
N ALA A 70 -6.62 4.62 -8.65
CA ALA A 70 -6.35 3.18 -8.51
C ALA A 70 -7.61 2.32 -8.72
N VAL A 71 -8.75 2.75 -8.17
CA VAL A 71 -9.99 1.95 -8.19
C VAL A 71 -10.77 2.12 -9.50
N MET A 72 -10.88 3.34 -10.01
CA MET A 72 -11.73 3.64 -11.16
C MET A 72 -10.98 3.61 -12.49
N HIS A 73 -9.67 3.86 -12.45
CA HIS A 73 -8.78 3.97 -13.61
C HIS A 73 -7.41 3.32 -13.30
N PRO A 74 -7.38 2.03 -12.95
CA PRO A 74 -6.16 1.36 -12.50
C PRO A 74 -5.03 1.52 -13.51
N TRP A 75 -3.83 1.77 -12.99
CA TRP A 75 -2.60 1.79 -13.77
C TRP A 75 -1.88 0.43 -13.69
N GLN A 76 -0.87 0.23 -14.53
CA GLN A 76 -0.01 -0.94 -14.48
C GLN A 76 1.00 -0.81 -13.32
N PRO A 77 1.01 -1.71 -12.33
CA PRO A 77 1.93 -1.63 -11.20
C PRO A 77 3.37 -2.11 -11.50
N ASP A 78 4.32 -1.75 -10.63
CA ASP A 78 5.77 -2.05 -10.72
C ASP A 78 6.17 -3.42 -10.12
N ASP A 79 5.21 -4.36 -10.05
CA ASP A 79 5.30 -5.74 -9.52
C ASP A 79 5.68 -5.90 -8.03
N TYR A 80 5.78 -4.83 -7.24
CA TYR A 80 5.96 -4.97 -5.79
C TYR A 80 4.62 -5.33 -5.15
N VAL A 81 4.58 -6.38 -4.33
CA VAL A 81 3.31 -6.89 -3.74
C VAL A 81 3.26 -6.74 -2.22
N PHE A 82 4.34 -6.27 -1.61
CA PHE A 82 4.41 -5.98 -0.17
C PHE A 82 4.89 -4.56 0.07
N ALA A 83 4.24 -3.88 1.01
CA ALA A 83 4.64 -2.58 1.53
C ALA A 83 4.63 -2.63 3.07
N TYR A 84 5.73 -2.23 3.72
CA TYR A 84 5.85 -2.28 5.18
C TYR A 84 6.83 -1.25 5.73
N SER A 85 6.70 -0.95 7.03
CA SER A 85 7.44 0.14 7.67
C SER A 85 8.80 -0.28 8.24
N ASP A 86 9.65 0.69 8.55
CA ASP A 86 10.84 0.49 9.40
C ASP A 86 10.49 -0.16 10.76
N ALA A 87 9.30 0.13 11.29
CA ALA A 87 8.85 -0.46 12.54
C ALA A 87 8.56 -1.96 12.39
N ASP A 88 8.04 -2.40 11.24
CA ASP A 88 7.84 -3.82 10.95
C ASP A 88 9.17 -4.55 10.81
N CYS A 89 10.13 -3.96 10.09
CA CYS A 89 11.51 -4.45 10.00
C CYS A 89 12.08 -4.71 11.40
N ARG A 90 11.98 -3.74 12.31
CA ARG A 90 12.52 -3.87 13.67
C ARG A 90 11.73 -4.83 14.55
N ASN A 91 10.41 -4.70 14.60
CA ASN A 91 9.55 -5.42 15.54
C ASN A 91 9.36 -6.88 15.14
N ARG A 92 9.27 -7.15 13.84
CA ARG A 92 9.03 -8.49 13.28
C ARG A 92 10.30 -9.14 12.74
N ARG A 93 11.44 -8.46 12.85
CA ARG A 93 12.75 -8.87 12.29
C ARG A 93 12.67 -9.13 10.79
N TRP A 94 11.87 -8.33 10.08
CA TRP A 94 11.79 -8.43 8.64
C TRP A 94 13.03 -7.84 7.99
N ARG A 95 13.47 -8.45 6.89
CA ARG A 95 14.54 -7.87 6.07
C ARG A 95 14.06 -6.55 5.44
N PRO A 96 14.96 -5.62 5.12
CA PRO A 96 14.63 -4.46 4.29
C PRO A 96 14.10 -4.89 2.93
N GLY A 97 13.21 -4.07 2.36
CA GLY A 97 12.65 -4.30 1.03
C GLY A 97 13.66 -4.06 -0.09
N ASP A 98 13.26 -4.47 -1.30
CA ASP A 98 14.01 -4.28 -2.55
C ASP A 98 14.16 -2.79 -2.88
N VAL A 99 13.15 -1.99 -2.52
CA VAL A 99 13.14 -0.53 -2.61
C VAL A 99 12.74 0.06 -1.27
N THR A 100 13.32 1.21 -0.91
CA THR A 100 12.95 1.97 0.28
C THR A 100 12.65 3.41 -0.09
N LEU A 101 11.45 3.87 0.25
CA LEU A 101 11.02 5.26 0.13
C LEU A 101 11.07 5.90 1.50
N SER A 102 11.85 6.96 1.65
CA SER A 102 12.00 7.67 2.93
C SER A 102 11.27 9.00 2.89
N GLY A 103 10.53 9.29 3.95
CA GLY A 103 9.87 10.57 4.19
C GLY A 103 10.28 11.19 5.52
N PRO A 104 9.73 12.36 5.86
CA PRO A 104 10.10 13.09 7.08
C PRO A 104 9.89 12.32 8.39
N ALA A 105 8.95 11.37 8.41
CA ALA A 105 8.53 10.66 9.62
C ALA A 105 8.72 9.13 9.56
N GLY A 106 9.41 8.60 8.55
CA GLY A 106 9.72 7.17 8.45
C GLY A 106 10.07 6.72 7.04
N SER A 107 10.23 5.40 6.89
CA SER A 107 10.47 4.76 5.59
C SER A 107 9.42 3.68 5.32
N LEU A 108 9.10 3.53 4.04
CA LEU A 108 8.30 2.44 3.47
C LEU A 108 9.23 1.56 2.64
N HIS A 109 9.24 0.28 2.95
CA HIS A 109 9.94 -0.75 2.21
C HIS A 109 8.96 -1.44 1.28
N LEU A 110 9.36 -1.61 0.02
CA LEU A 110 8.61 -2.34 -0.99
C LEU A 110 9.35 -3.64 -1.31
N SER A 111 8.62 -4.75 -1.43
CA SER A 111 9.22 -6.01 -1.86
C SER A 111 8.32 -6.83 -2.76
N LYS A 112 8.95 -7.59 -3.66
CA LYS A 112 8.28 -8.55 -4.55
C LYS A 112 7.96 -9.87 -3.86
N GLU A 113 8.65 -10.17 -2.76
CA GLU A 113 8.52 -11.42 -2.03
C GLU A 113 8.27 -11.17 -0.55
N TRP A 114 7.72 -12.19 0.13
CA TRP A 114 7.48 -12.10 1.56
C TRP A 114 8.81 -11.82 2.29
N PRO A 115 8.89 -10.74 3.10
CA PRO A 115 10.16 -10.34 3.69
C PRO A 115 10.67 -11.38 4.68
N GLY A 116 9.77 -12.06 5.40
CA GLY A 116 10.10 -13.12 6.36
C GLY A 116 10.98 -12.63 7.51
N PRO A 117 11.05 -13.36 8.64
CA PRO A 117 12.06 -13.10 9.63
C PRO A 117 13.46 -13.38 9.03
N SER A 118 14.38 -12.44 9.19
CA SER A 118 15.80 -12.59 8.89
C SER A 118 16.49 -13.51 9.89
#